data_AF-A0A6L8G3D0-F1
#
_entry.id   AF-A0A6L8G3D0-F1
#
_cell.length_a   1.000
_cell.length_b   1.000
_cell.length_c   1.000
_cell.angle_alpha   90.00
_cell.angle_beta   90.00
_cell.angle_gamma   90.00
#
_symmetry.space_group_name_H-M   'P 1'
#
loop_
_entity.id
_entity.type
_entity.pdbx_description
1 polymer ?
#
loop_
_entity_poly.entity_id
_entity_poly.type
_entity_poly.pdbx_seq_one_letter_code
_entity_poly.pdbx_strand_id
1 'polypeptide(L)'
;MIGNSLPDILCTSEVDTALKSVGFDLLDAHDRSNDSDMETPWYRALQGRDFTLSSIPRIPWGRVWVNLTLRAGEAARVFPKGSWAVSTLLNRAADALVEGGKSGIFTPMYFVLALKPPRSAD
;
A
#
# COMPACT_ATOMS: atom_id res chain seq x y z
N MET A 1 -0.32 2.85 19.33
CA MET A 1 -0.64 2.75 17.89
C MET A 1 0.31 1.73 17.30
N ILE A 2 -0.18 0.66 16.66
CA ILE A 2 0.68 -0.31 15.98
C ILE A 2 0.92 0.25 14.59
N GLY A 3 2.15 0.66 14.27
CA GLY A 3 2.50 1.20 12.95
C GLY A 3 2.41 0.12 11.87
N ASN A 4 2.05 0.49 10.65
CA ASN A 4 1.87 -0.42 9.51
C ASN A 4 3.17 -0.72 8.74
N SER A 5 4.33 -0.42 9.33
CA SER A 5 5.66 -0.48 8.71
C SER A 5 5.88 0.41 7.48
N LEU A 6 4.98 1.36 7.21
CA LEU A 6 5.23 2.40 6.22
C LEU A 6 6.09 3.50 6.85
N PRO A 7 7.08 4.06 6.13
CA PRO A 7 7.72 5.31 6.53
C PRO A 7 6.69 6.45 6.47
N ASP A 8 7.02 7.61 7.02
CA ASP A 8 6.18 8.80 6.90
C ASP A 8 5.91 9.09 5.42
N ILE A 9 4.61 9.25 5.10
CA ILE A 9 4.12 9.44 3.75
C ILE A 9 3.78 10.91 3.58
N LEU A 10 4.32 11.51 2.52
CA LEU A 10 4.13 12.92 2.20
C LEU A 10 2.77 13.16 1.55
N CYS A 11 2.24 14.36 1.76
CA CYS A 11 1.15 14.87 0.93
C CYS A 11 1.63 15.07 -0.51
N THR A 12 0.71 14.94 -1.47
CA THR A 12 1.00 15.14 -2.90
C THR A 12 1.61 16.52 -3.18
N SER A 13 1.11 17.56 -2.52
CA SER A 13 1.67 18.92 -2.59
C SER A 13 3.12 19.04 -2.11
N GLU A 14 3.51 18.24 -1.12
CA GLU A 14 4.89 18.20 -0.63
C GLU A 14 5.80 17.51 -1.65
N VAL A 15 5.30 16.47 -2.33
CA VAL A 15 6.01 15.82 -3.44
C VAL A 15 6.24 16.80 -4.59
N ASP A 16 5.20 17.56 -4.99
CA ASP A 16 5.32 18.61 -6.01
C ASP A 16 6.38 19.66 -5.65
N THR A 17 6.36 20.10 -4.41
CA THR A 17 7.30 21.11 -3.89
C THR A 17 8.73 20.56 -3.88
N ALA A 18 8.90 19.31 -3.44
CA ALA A 18 10.20 18.65 -3.43
C ALA A 18 10.79 18.54 -4.85
N LEU A 19 9.98 18.12 -5.83
CA LEU A 19 10.42 18.00 -7.22
C LEU A 19 10.83 19.35 -7.84
N LYS A 20 10.03 20.40 -7.60
CA LYS A 20 10.37 21.76 -8.06
C LYS A 20 11.64 22.29 -7.38
N SER A 21 11.82 22.01 -6.09
CA SER A 21 12.98 22.51 -5.33
C SER A 21 14.32 21.96 -5.81
N VAL A 22 14.34 20.75 -6.38
CA VAL A 22 15.54 20.16 -6.99
C VAL A 22 15.68 20.51 -8.48
N GLY A 23 14.81 21.37 -9.01
CA GLY A 23 14.89 21.93 -10.36
C GLY A 23 14.20 21.13 -11.47
N PHE A 24 13.36 20.14 -11.14
CA PHE A 24 12.50 19.52 -12.16
C PHE A 24 11.40 20.49 -12.60
N ASP A 25 11.12 20.51 -13.90
CA ASP A 25 9.97 21.20 -14.46
C ASP A 25 8.78 20.24 -14.52
N LEU A 26 7.74 20.51 -13.72
CA LEU A 26 6.60 19.64 -13.54
C LEU A 26 5.59 19.82 -14.69
N LEU A 27 5.48 18.82 -15.55
CA LEU A 27 4.56 18.86 -16.70
C LEU A 27 3.15 18.40 -16.33
N ASP A 28 3.05 17.37 -15.50
CA ASP A 28 1.80 16.80 -15.04
C ASP A 28 2.00 16.16 -13.66
N ALA A 29 1.05 16.36 -12.76
CA ALA A 29 1.04 15.72 -11.46
C ALA A 29 -0.39 15.62 -10.94
N HIS A 30 -0.90 14.41 -10.76
CA HIS A 30 -2.26 14.18 -10.30
C HIS A 30 -2.42 12.78 -9.69
N ASP A 31 -3.45 12.63 -8.86
CA ASP A 31 -3.82 11.34 -8.30
C ASP A 31 -4.62 10.51 -9.31
N ARG A 32 -4.03 9.42 -9.78
CA ARG A 32 -4.65 8.47 -10.73
C ARG A 32 -5.71 7.59 -10.09
N SER A 33 -5.87 7.62 -8.77
CA SER A 33 -6.94 6.88 -8.10
C SER A 33 -8.32 7.32 -8.57
N ASN A 34 -8.47 8.61 -8.92
CA ASN A 34 -9.70 9.18 -9.47
C ASN A 34 -9.99 8.73 -10.90
N ASP A 35 -8.95 8.37 -11.66
CA ASP A 35 -9.06 7.88 -13.04
C ASP A 35 -9.28 6.38 -13.11
N SER A 36 -9.29 5.70 -11.96
CA SER A 36 -9.48 4.25 -11.88
C SER A 36 -10.93 3.89 -12.20
N ASP A 37 -11.11 2.76 -12.89
CA ASP A 37 -12.43 2.18 -13.13
C ASP A 37 -13.17 1.96 -11.80
N MET A 38 -14.42 2.42 -11.72
CA MET A 38 -15.27 2.28 -10.53
C MET A 38 -15.50 0.82 -10.15
N GLU A 39 -15.48 -0.11 -11.11
CA GLU A 39 -15.61 -1.54 -10.85
C GLU A 39 -14.31 -2.17 -10.32
N THR A 40 -13.18 -1.51 -10.58
CA THR A 40 -11.83 -2.01 -10.32
C THR A 40 -10.96 -0.99 -9.57
N PRO A 41 -11.37 -0.50 -8.39
CA PRO A 41 -10.57 0.44 -7.62
C PRO A 41 -9.26 -0.21 -7.15
N TRP A 42 -8.19 0.57 -6.99
CA TRP A 42 -6.86 0.05 -6.62
C TRP A 42 -6.87 -0.79 -5.34
N TYR A 43 -7.70 -0.42 -4.35
CA TYR A 43 -7.81 -1.11 -3.07
C TYR A 43 -8.55 -2.47 -3.19
N ARG A 44 -9.16 -2.78 -4.34
CA ARG A 44 -9.85 -4.05 -4.58
C ARG A 44 -8.94 -5.26 -4.35
N ALA A 45 -7.70 -5.18 -4.81
CA ALA A 45 -6.69 -6.24 -4.65
C ALA A 45 -6.39 -6.54 -3.16
N LEU A 46 -6.51 -5.53 -2.29
CA LEU A 46 -6.29 -5.67 -0.85
C LEU A 46 -7.51 -6.22 -0.11
N GLN A 47 -8.72 -6.00 -0.64
CA GLN A 47 -9.96 -6.53 -0.05
C GLN A 47 -10.07 -8.05 -0.11
N GLY A 48 -9.33 -8.71 -1.02
CA GLY A 48 -9.38 -10.17 -1.15
C GLY A 48 -10.74 -10.71 -1.61
N ARG A 49 -11.53 -9.90 -2.33
CA ARG A 49 -12.88 -10.25 -2.81
C ARG A 49 -12.89 -11.11 -4.08
N ASP A 50 -11.76 -11.30 -4.73
CA ASP A 50 -11.66 -12.19 -5.88
C ASP A 50 -11.59 -13.64 -5.38
N PHE A 51 -12.55 -14.50 -5.73
CA PHE A 51 -12.64 -15.90 -5.27
C PHE A 51 -11.62 -16.84 -5.95
N THR A 52 -10.35 -16.43 -5.99
CA THR A 52 -9.24 -17.25 -6.49
C THR A 52 -8.55 -17.94 -5.32
N LEU A 53 -7.95 -19.12 -5.53
CA LEU A 53 -7.18 -19.85 -4.51
C LEU A 53 -6.12 -18.94 -3.83
N SER A 54 -5.51 -18.03 -4.60
CA SER A 54 -4.54 -17.03 -4.15
C SER A 54 -5.11 -15.98 -3.20
N SER A 55 -6.42 -15.81 -3.17
CA SER A 55 -7.14 -14.81 -2.39
C SER A 55 -7.74 -15.35 -1.11
N ILE A 56 -7.80 -16.68 -0.95
CA ILE A 56 -8.28 -17.34 0.27
C ILE A 56 -7.60 -16.76 1.53
N PRO A 57 -6.26 -16.55 1.57
CA PRO A 57 -5.60 -15.93 2.74
C PRO A 57 -6.08 -14.53 3.09
N ARG A 58 -6.71 -13.81 2.16
CA ARG A 58 -7.16 -12.42 2.33
C ARG A 58 -8.62 -12.30 2.79
N ILE A 59 -9.42 -13.36 2.63
CA ILE A 59 -10.82 -13.42 3.11
C ILE A 59 -10.84 -13.53 4.64
N PRO A 60 -11.82 -12.95 5.38
CA PRO A 60 -11.83 -12.96 6.84
C PRO A 60 -11.61 -14.34 7.48
N TRP A 61 -12.27 -15.38 6.94
CA TRP A 61 -12.09 -16.75 7.42
C TRP A 61 -10.71 -17.34 7.09
N GLY A 62 -10.18 -17.04 5.90
CA GLY A 62 -8.85 -17.50 5.53
C GLY A 62 -7.75 -16.82 6.35
N ARG A 63 -7.91 -15.54 6.71
CA ARG A 63 -7.01 -14.84 7.65
C ARG A 63 -6.96 -15.54 9.01
N VAL A 64 -8.10 -16.01 9.52
CA VAL A 64 -8.16 -16.78 10.77
C VAL A 64 -7.39 -18.08 10.65
N TRP A 65 -7.63 -18.86 9.59
CA TRP A 65 -6.93 -20.12 9.34
C TRP A 65 -5.41 -19.94 9.16
N VAL A 66 -4.99 -18.94 8.38
CA VAL A 66 -3.58 -18.62 8.17
C VAL A 66 -2.93 -18.20 9.48
N ASN A 67 -3.56 -17.32 10.26
CA ASN A 67 -3.01 -16.89 11.54
C ASN A 67 -2.93 -18.03 12.55
N LEU A 68 -3.92 -18.93 12.59
CA LEU A 68 -3.86 -20.12 13.45
C LEU A 68 -2.72 -21.05 13.04
N THR A 69 -2.56 -21.28 11.73
CA THR A 69 -1.48 -22.11 11.18
C THR A 69 -0.11 -21.53 11.49
N LEU A 70 0.07 -20.21 11.31
CA LEU A 70 1.31 -19.51 11.64
C LEU A 70 1.62 -19.59 13.14
N ARG A 71 0.61 -19.39 13.99
CA ARG A 71 0.78 -19.47 15.45
C ARG A 71 1.17 -20.88 15.92
N ALA A 72 0.53 -21.91 15.36
CA ALA A 72 0.85 -23.30 15.67
C ALA A 72 2.24 -23.69 15.15
N GLY A 73 2.58 -23.31 13.91
CA GLY A 73 3.88 -23.59 13.31
C GLY A 73 5.02 -22.83 13.98
N GLU A 74 4.78 -21.61 14.48
CA GLU A 74 5.76 -20.87 15.29
C GLU A 74 6.00 -21.57 16.65
N ALA A 75 4.94 -22.04 17.32
CA ALA A 75 5.06 -22.82 18.56
C ALA A 75 5.82 -24.15 18.34
N ALA A 76 5.57 -24.81 17.21
CA ALA A 76 6.27 -26.01 16.77
C ALA A 76 7.69 -25.75 16.22
N ARG A 77 8.14 -24.49 16.17
CA ARG A 77 9.43 -24.05 15.57
C ARG A 77 9.60 -24.41 14.09
N VAL A 78 8.51 -24.66 13.38
CA VAL A 78 8.48 -24.83 11.92
C VAL A 78 8.60 -23.46 11.23
N PHE A 79 7.98 -22.42 11.81
CA PHE A 79 8.07 -21.06 11.31
C PHE A 79 8.97 -20.17 12.19
N PRO A 80 9.62 -19.15 11.60
CA PRO A 80 10.38 -18.16 12.34
C PRO A 80 9.54 -17.49 13.43
N LYS A 81 10.18 -17.15 14.54
CA LYS A 81 9.56 -16.35 15.60
C LYS A 81 9.09 -15.00 15.03
N GLY A 82 7.87 -14.60 15.38
CA GLY A 82 7.23 -13.37 14.91
C GLY A 82 6.43 -13.52 13.62
N SER A 83 6.40 -14.69 12.97
CA SER A 83 5.65 -14.90 11.73
C SER A 83 4.16 -14.60 11.90
N TRP A 84 3.56 -15.03 13.02
CA TRP A 84 2.17 -14.71 13.33
C TRP A 84 1.94 -13.20 13.56
N ALA A 85 2.90 -12.53 14.21
CA ALA A 85 2.81 -11.09 14.49
C ALA A 85 2.89 -10.27 13.19
N VAL A 86 3.79 -10.62 12.28
CA VAL A 86 3.91 -9.98 10.95
C VAL A 86 2.64 -10.18 10.12
N SER A 87 2.10 -11.41 10.07
CA SER A 87 0.84 -11.66 9.37
C SER A 87 -0.32 -10.83 9.93
N THR A 88 -0.43 -10.77 11.25
CA THR A 88 -1.47 -9.96 11.91
C THR A 88 -1.30 -8.47 11.61
N LEU A 89 -0.06 -7.98 11.60
CA LEU A 89 0.27 -6.61 11.25
C LEU A 89 -0.12 -6.28 9.79
N LEU A 90 0.28 -7.11 8.84
CA LEU A 90 -0.01 -6.91 7.41
C LEU A 90 -1.51 -6.92 7.13
N ASN A 91 -2.27 -7.80 7.80
CA ASN A 91 -3.73 -7.83 7.67
C ASN A 91 -4.37 -6.53 8.16
N ARG A 92 -3.94 -6.00 9.32
CA ARG A 92 -4.42 -4.70 9.83
C ARG A 92 -4.03 -3.53 8.93
N ALA A 93 -2.81 -3.55 8.40
CA ALA A 93 -2.35 -2.56 7.45
C ALA A 93 -3.21 -2.57 6.17
N ALA A 94 -3.51 -3.76 5.63
CA ALA A 94 -4.37 -3.89 4.46
C ALA A 94 -5.77 -3.32 4.70
N ASP A 95 -6.36 -3.56 5.88
CA ASP A 95 -7.68 -3.01 6.23
C ASP A 95 -7.64 -1.48 6.31
N ALA A 96 -6.62 -0.91 6.97
CA ALA A 96 -6.44 0.54 7.06
C ALA A 96 -6.21 1.19 5.68
N LEU A 97 -5.46 0.56 4.79
CA LEU A 97 -5.25 1.05 3.42
C LEU A 97 -6.52 1.00 2.59
N VAL A 98 -7.33 -0.05 2.74
CA VAL A 98 -8.65 -0.14 2.10
C VAL A 98 -9.59 0.97 2.60
N GLU A 99 -9.62 1.23 3.90
CA GLU A 99 -10.41 2.33 4.48
C GLU A 99 -9.91 3.70 4.02
N GLY A 100 -8.59 3.90 3.96
CA GLY A 100 -7.98 5.12 3.44
C GLY A 100 -8.32 5.38 1.98
N GLY A 101 -8.30 4.32 1.15
CA GLY A 101 -8.72 4.41 -0.25
C GLY A 101 -10.21 4.67 -0.44
N LYS A 102 -11.08 4.07 0.39
CA LYS A 102 -12.53 4.30 0.34
C LYS A 102 -12.95 5.70 0.78
N SER A 103 -12.23 6.27 1.76
CA SER A 103 -12.48 7.62 2.27
C SER A 103 -11.82 8.71 1.43
N GLY A 104 -10.96 8.35 0.49
CA GLY A 104 -10.25 9.30 -0.38
C GLY A 104 -9.13 10.08 0.31
N ILE A 105 -8.73 9.67 1.52
CA ILE A 105 -7.64 10.33 2.28
C ILE A 105 -6.26 9.76 1.95
N PHE A 106 -6.22 8.62 1.27
CA PHE A 106 -4.98 7.93 0.92
C PHE A 106 -5.03 7.38 -0.50
N THR A 107 -3.95 7.61 -1.24
CA THR A 107 -3.74 7.06 -2.57
C THR A 107 -2.28 6.61 -2.74
N PRO A 108 -2.03 5.38 -3.21
CA PRO A 108 -0.71 4.96 -3.67
C PRO A 108 -0.49 5.29 -5.16
N MET A 109 -1.45 5.94 -5.81
CA MET A 109 -1.53 6.11 -7.27
C MET A 109 -1.16 7.54 -7.72
N TYR A 110 -0.33 8.24 -6.94
CA TYR A 110 0.10 9.58 -7.31
C TYR A 110 1.08 9.54 -8.49
N PHE A 111 0.72 10.20 -9.58
CA PHE A 111 1.49 10.25 -10.81
C PHE A 111 2.19 11.59 -10.95
N VAL A 112 3.43 11.55 -11.45
CA VAL A 112 4.23 12.73 -11.74
C VAL A 112 4.96 12.51 -13.07
N LEU A 113 4.81 13.47 -13.98
CA LEU A 113 5.63 13.64 -15.16
C LEU A 113 6.41 14.95 -15.04
N ALA A 114 7.74 14.86 -15.08
CA ALA A 114 8.58 16.04 -14.96
C ALA A 114 9.80 15.97 -15.88
N LEU A 115 10.21 17.12 -16.41
CA LEU A 115 11.43 17.26 -17.18
C LEU A 115 12.61 17.51 -16.25
N LYS A 116 13.67 16.71 -16.44
CA LYS A 116 14.94 16.94 -15.78
C LYS A 116 15.56 18.23 -16.33
N PRO A 117 16.09 19.11 -15.46
CA PRO A 117 16.78 20.30 -15.93
C PRO A 117 18.00 19.91 -16.80
N PRO A 118 18.38 20.73 -17.79
CA PRO A 118 19.58 20.52 -18.56
C PRO A 118 20.78 20.45 -17.61
N ARG A 119 21.71 19.52 -17.88
CA ARG A 119 22.98 19.48 -17.16
C ARG A 119 23.69 20.81 -17.40
N SER A 120 24.13 21.50 -16.35
CA SER A 120 25.03 22.64 -16.50
C SER A 120 26.23 22.19 -17.33
N ALA A 121 26.48 22.90 -18.44
CA ALA A 121 27.67 22.66 -19.24
C ALA A 121 28.87 23.18 -18.44
N ASP A 122 29.52 22.26 -17.73
CA ASP A 122 30.88 22.44 -17.20
C ASP A 122 31.89 22.15 -18.31
#